data_AF-G9KGK1-F1
#
_entry.id   AF-G9KGK1-F1
#
_cell.length_a   1.000
_cell.length_b   1.000
_cell.length_c   1.000
_cell.angle_alpha   90.00
_cell.angle_beta   90.00
_cell.angle_gamma   90.00
#
_symmetry.space_group_name_H-M   'P 1'
#
loop_
_entity.id
_entity.type
_entity.pdbx_description
1 polymer ?
#
loop_
_entity_poly.entity_id
_entity_poly.type
_entity_poly.pdbx_seq_one_letter_code
_entity_poly.pdbx_strand_id
1 'polypeptide(L)'
;MADSKLLVPELSEAEKMGAETARFEKLLLQASKELQQAQTNRPESTQIQPQPGFCIKTNSSEGKVFINICHSPSIPPPADMTEDELLQMLEEDQAGFRIPMSLGEPHAELDA
;
A
#
# COMPACT_ATOMS: atom_id res chain seq x y z
N MET A 1 23.49 -38.87 62.27
CA MET A 1 23.28 -39.61 61.00
C MET A 1 22.37 -38.78 60.13
N ALA A 2 22.59 -38.87 58.82
CA ALA A 2 22.03 -38.05 57.75
C ALA A 2 20.49 -38.07 57.67
N ASP A 3 19.87 -37.04 57.10
CA ASP A 3 19.50 -37.12 55.68
C ASP A 3 19.24 -35.75 55.05
N SER A 4 19.81 -35.61 53.86
CA SER A 4 19.67 -34.50 52.91
C SER A 4 18.53 -34.81 51.92
N LYS A 5 18.05 -33.77 51.23
CA LYS A 5 16.92 -33.70 50.27
C LYS A 5 15.62 -33.38 51.00
N LEU A 6 14.95 -32.27 50.73
CA LEU A 6 14.33 -31.97 49.43
C LEU A 6 14.21 -30.45 49.22
N LEU A 7 14.94 -29.93 48.23
CA LEU A 7 14.78 -28.57 47.68
C LEU A 7 14.55 -28.69 46.16
N VAL A 8 13.40 -29.19 45.71
CA VAL A 8 12.96 -29.11 44.30
C VAL A 8 11.42 -29.28 44.26
N PRO A 9 10.63 -28.19 44.15
CA PRO A 9 9.91 -27.98 42.87
C PRO A 9 9.74 -26.51 42.39
N GLU A 10 10.18 -25.50 43.14
CA GLU A 10 9.90 -24.07 42.86
C GLU A 10 10.66 -23.49 41.65
N LEU A 11 11.67 -24.19 41.11
CA LEU A 11 12.48 -23.71 39.98
C LEU A 11 11.75 -23.82 38.63
N SER A 12 10.77 -24.72 38.52
CA SER A 12 10.20 -25.10 37.21
C SER A 12 9.22 -24.08 36.61
N GLU A 13 8.59 -23.22 37.41
CA GLU A 13 7.62 -22.23 36.93
C GLU A 13 8.28 -20.92 36.51
N ALA A 14 9.30 -20.47 37.25
CA ALA A 14 10.11 -19.31 36.90
C ALA A 14 10.94 -19.53 35.62
N GLU A 15 11.50 -20.74 35.45
CA GLU A 15 12.23 -21.14 34.24
C GLU A 15 11.30 -21.24 33.01
N LYS A 16 10.06 -21.71 33.19
CA LYS A 16 9.04 -21.73 32.12
C LYS A 16 8.62 -20.33 31.72
N MET A 17 8.41 -19.43 32.69
CA MET A 17 8.10 -18.02 32.44
C MET A 17 9.24 -17.30 31.70
N GLY A 18 10.49 -17.59 32.05
CA GLY A 18 11.68 -17.12 31.33
C GLY A 18 11.78 -17.66 29.89
N ALA A 19 11.42 -18.94 29.68
CA ALA A 19 11.45 -19.55 28.36
C ALA A 19 10.34 -19.02 27.43
N GLU A 20 9.14 -18.75 27.96
CA GLU A 20 8.03 -18.18 27.19
C GLU A 20 8.27 -16.71 26.84
N THR A 21 8.81 -15.92 27.78
CA THR A 21 9.20 -14.52 27.52
C THR A 21 10.28 -14.43 26.44
N ALA A 22 11.30 -15.29 26.48
CA ALA A 22 12.33 -15.35 25.43
C ALA A 22 11.76 -15.74 24.05
N ARG A 23 10.77 -16.64 24.01
CA ARG A 23 10.08 -16.99 22.75
C ARG A 23 9.26 -15.81 22.21
N PHE A 24 8.56 -15.10 23.07
CA PHE A 24 7.78 -13.93 22.69
C PHE A 24 8.68 -12.79 22.18
N GLU A 25 9.79 -12.52 22.84
CA GLU A 25 10.78 -11.54 22.40
C GLU A 25 11.37 -11.89 21.03
N LYS A 26 11.67 -13.18 20.79
CA LYS A 26 12.13 -13.67 19.48
C LYS A 26 11.09 -13.47 18.38
N LEU A 27 9.81 -13.73 18.67
CA LEU A 27 8.70 -13.51 17.74
C LEU A 27 8.54 -12.02 17.41
N LEU A 28 8.60 -11.13 18.40
CA LEU A 28 8.55 -9.68 18.20
C LEU A 28 9.73 -9.20 17.34
N LEU A 29 10.94 -9.68 17.61
CA LEU A 29 12.13 -9.34 16.83
C LEU A 29 11.99 -9.81 15.38
N GLN A 30 11.44 -11.01 15.15
CA GLN A 30 11.21 -11.52 13.80
C GLN A 30 10.17 -10.67 13.05
N ALA A 31 9.03 -10.36 13.66
CA ALA A 31 8.01 -9.50 13.07
C ALA A 31 8.55 -8.11 12.72
N SER A 32 9.40 -7.53 13.58
CA SER A 32 10.04 -6.23 13.31
C SER A 32 10.97 -6.27 12.08
N LYS A 33 11.73 -7.36 11.91
CA LYS A 33 12.60 -7.56 10.73
C LYS A 33 11.79 -7.75 9.46
N GLU A 34 10.71 -8.51 9.51
CA GLU A 34 9.81 -8.72 8.37
C GLU A 34 9.14 -7.40 7.93
N LEU A 35 8.71 -6.56 8.88
CA LEU A 35 8.18 -5.22 8.60
C LEU A 35 9.23 -4.30 7.95
N GLN A 36 10.47 -4.31 8.45
CA GLN A 36 11.55 -3.50 7.87
C GLN A 36 11.90 -3.96 6.44
N GLN A 37 11.97 -5.27 6.19
CA GLN A 37 12.23 -5.81 4.85
C GLN A 37 11.08 -5.51 3.88
N ALA A 38 9.84 -5.51 4.35
CA ALA A 38 8.68 -5.11 3.56
C ALA A 38 8.67 -3.60 3.21
N GLN A 39 9.41 -2.77 3.96
CA GLN A 39 9.57 -1.35 3.66
C GLN A 39 10.69 -1.09 2.65
N THR A 40 11.81 -1.84 2.70
CA THR A 40 12.95 -1.62 1.78
C THR A 40 12.68 -2.04 0.34
N ASN A 41 11.71 -2.93 0.10
CA ASN A 41 11.37 -3.42 -1.24
C ASN A 41 10.25 -2.62 -1.93
N ARG A 42 9.73 -1.56 -1.29
CA ARG A 42 8.75 -0.70 -1.97
C ARG A 42 9.50 0.22 -2.92
N PRO A 43 9.12 0.30 -4.21
CA PRO A 43 9.61 1.37 -5.05
C PRO A 43 9.35 2.71 -4.36
N GLU A 44 10.26 3.67 -4.49
CA GLU A 44 10.07 5.01 -3.96
C GLU A 44 8.72 5.55 -4.46
N SER A 45 7.78 5.72 -3.54
CA SER A 45 6.46 6.28 -3.83
C SER A 45 6.36 7.64 -3.17
N THR A 46 5.86 8.61 -3.92
CA THR A 46 5.56 9.94 -3.37
C THR A 46 4.08 9.99 -3.07
N GLN A 47 3.73 10.21 -1.80
CA GLN A 47 2.35 10.49 -1.44
C GLN A 47 2.01 11.91 -1.88
N ILE A 48 1.01 12.04 -2.74
CA ILE A 48 0.51 13.33 -3.22
C ILE A 48 -0.95 13.49 -2.82
N GLN A 49 -1.33 14.71 -2.44
CA GLN A 49 -2.73 15.06 -2.27
C GLN A 49 -3.19 15.81 -3.53
N PRO A 50 -4.01 15.19 -4.39
CA PRO A 50 -4.43 15.83 -5.62
C PRO A 50 -5.48 16.92 -5.36
N GLN A 51 -5.52 17.93 -6.23
CA GLN A 51 -6.55 18.96 -6.22
C GLN A 51 -7.78 18.48 -7.01
N PRO A 52 -9.00 18.68 -6.49
CA PRO A 52 -10.21 18.30 -7.20
C PRO A 52 -10.37 19.06 -8.53
N GLY A 53 -10.73 18.35 -9.60
CA GLY A 53 -11.17 18.94 -10.86
C GLY A 53 -12.67 18.73 -11.05
N PHE A 54 -13.05 17.64 -11.71
CA PHE A 54 -14.45 17.28 -11.97
C PHE A 54 -14.71 15.79 -11.78
N CYS A 55 -15.99 15.40 -11.70
CA CYS A 55 -16.41 14.02 -11.52
C CYS A 55 -17.23 13.54 -12.72
N ILE A 56 -16.94 12.32 -13.19
CA ILE A 56 -17.67 11.65 -14.27
C ILE A 56 -18.51 10.53 -13.65
N LYS A 57 -19.82 10.54 -13.93
CA LYS A 57 -20.72 9.45 -13.61
C LYS A 57 -20.87 8.55 -14.84
N THR A 58 -20.54 7.27 -14.68
CA THR A 58 -20.69 6.23 -15.71
C THR A 58 -21.25 4.95 -15.08
N ASN A 59 -21.37 3.87 -15.85
CA ASN A 59 -21.86 2.59 -15.40
C ASN A 59 -20.93 1.44 -15.83
N SER A 60 -20.88 0.41 -15.00
CA SER A 60 -20.35 -0.92 -15.35
C SER A 60 -21.50 -1.93 -15.40
N SER A 61 -21.18 -3.20 -15.66
CA SER A 61 -22.14 -4.31 -15.52
C SER A 61 -22.63 -4.50 -14.08
N GLU A 62 -21.91 -3.97 -13.09
CA GLU A 62 -22.17 -4.18 -11.66
C GLU A 62 -22.85 -2.98 -10.99
N GLY A 63 -22.88 -1.81 -11.63
CA GLY A 63 -23.56 -0.64 -11.09
C GLY A 63 -23.01 0.70 -11.56
N LYS A 64 -23.27 1.74 -10.76
CA LYS A 64 -22.77 3.10 -11.01
C LYS A 64 -21.29 3.18 -10.65
N VAL A 65 -20.52 3.84 -11.50
CA VAL A 65 -19.08 4.11 -11.29
C VAL A 65 -18.86 5.61 -11.37
N PHE A 66 -18.07 6.14 -10.44
CA PHE A 66 -17.67 7.55 -10.43
C PHE A 66 -16.16 7.64 -10.63
N ILE A 67 -15.75 8.48 -11.57
CA ILE A 67 -14.33 8.75 -11.85
C ILE A 67 -14.05 10.20 -11.49
N ASN A 68 -13.23 10.40 -10.47
CA ASN A 68 -12.77 11.72 -10.08
C ASN A 68 -11.55 12.12 -10.92
N ILE A 69 -11.72 13.11 -11.79
CA ILE A 69 -10.64 13.71 -12.56
C ILE A 69 -10.04 14.83 -11.71
N CYS A 70 -8.93 14.50 -11.07
CA CYS A 70 -8.14 15.40 -10.24
C CYS A 70 -6.84 15.80 -10.97
N HIS A 71 -6.12 16.77 -10.43
CA HIS A 71 -4.82 17.18 -10.96
C HIS A 71 -3.81 17.45 -9.84
N SER A 72 -2.52 17.33 -10.15
CA SER A 72 -1.43 17.65 -9.23
C SER A 72 -0.21 18.13 -10.01
N PRO A 73 0.47 19.20 -9.57
CA PRO A 73 1.73 19.64 -10.19
C PRO A 73 2.86 18.63 -10.00
N SER A 74 2.70 17.64 -9.12
CA SER A 74 3.67 16.55 -8.94
C SER A 74 3.62 15.49 -10.04
N ILE A 75 2.56 15.45 -10.85
CA ILE A 75 2.46 14.56 -12.01
C ILE A 75 3.03 15.32 -13.22
N PRO A 76 4.00 14.76 -13.95
CA PRO A 76 4.57 15.42 -15.12
C PRO A 76 3.50 15.59 -16.21
N PRO A 77 3.51 16.72 -16.95
CA PRO A 77 2.61 16.91 -18.07
C PRO A 77 2.94 15.92 -19.21
N PRO A 78 1.99 15.62 -20.11
CA PRO A 78 2.28 14.94 -21.38
C PRO A 78 3.21 15.80 -22.24
N ALA A 79 3.73 15.21 -23.32
CA ALA A 79 4.45 15.98 -24.33
C ALA A 79 3.52 17.03 -24.96
N ASP A 80 4.04 18.23 -25.22
CA ASP A 80 3.29 19.26 -25.93
C ASP A 80 2.93 18.76 -27.34
N MET A 81 1.65 18.78 -27.64
CA MET A 81 1.07 18.32 -28.91
C MET A 81 -0.15 19.19 -29.21
N THR A 82 -0.31 19.56 -30.47
CA THR A 82 -1.48 20.33 -30.91
C THR A 82 -2.72 19.44 -31.05
N GLU A 83 -3.91 20.05 -31.07
CA GLU A 83 -5.16 19.31 -31.27
C GLU A 83 -5.19 18.60 -32.64
N ASP A 84 -4.74 19.28 -33.70
CA ASP A 84 -4.70 18.73 -35.05
C ASP A 84 -3.77 17.51 -35.16
N GLU A 85 -2.57 17.57 -34.55
CA GLU A 85 -1.64 16.45 -34.51
C GLU A 85 -2.22 15.25 -33.75
N LEU A 86 -2.88 15.51 -32.61
CA LEU A 86 -3.52 14.46 -31.81
C LEU A 86 -4.65 13.80 -32.60
N LEU A 87 -5.49 14.58 -33.29
CA LEU A 87 -6.57 14.07 -34.13
C LEU A 87 -6.03 13.17 -35.24
N GLN A 88 -4.99 13.61 -35.95
CA GLN A 88 -4.36 12.81 -36.99
C GLN A 88 -3.84 11.46 -36.45
N MET A 89 -3.18 11.46 -35.28
CA MET A 89 -2.70 10.22 -34.66
C MET A 89 -3.82 9.24 -34.30
N LEU A 90 -4.97 9.76 -33.87
CA LEU A 90 -6.16 8.95 -33.56
C LEU A 90 -6.77 8.35 -34.82
N GLU A 91 -6.82 9.10 -35.92
CA GLU A 91 -7.31 8.62 -37.22
C GLU A 91 -6.42 7.53 -37.82
N GLU A 92 -5.11 7.64 -37.60
CA GLU A 92 -4.10 6.69 -38.07
C GLU A 92 -3.92 5.46 -37.13
N ASP A 93 -4.66 5.38 -36.03
CA ASP A 93 -4.58 4.34 -34.98
C ASP A 93 -3.15 4.15 -34.42
N GLN A 94 -2.43 5.26 -34.22
CA GLN A 94 -1.06 5.23 -33.71
C GLN A 94 -1.02 5.33 -32.19
N ALA A 95 -0.53 4.27 -31.52
CA ALA A 95 -0.39 4.20 -30.06
C ALA A 95 0.82 4.98 -29.48
N GLY A 96 1.13 6.16 -30.03
CA GLY A 96 2.34 6.93 -29.71
C GLY A 96 2.19 7.96 -28.57
N PHE A 97 0.99 8.53 -28.38
CA PHE A 97 0.78 9.61 -27.42
C PHE A 97 0.59 9.07 -26.00
N ARG A 98 1.36 9.61 -25.05
CA ARG A 98 1.37 9.15 -23.66
C ARG A 98 0.94 10.26 -22.71
N ILE A 99 -0.07 9.97 -21.89
CA ILE A 99 -0.56 10.86 -20.84
C ILE A 99 -0.20 10.26 -19.48
N PRO A 100 0.75 10.85 -18.73
CA PRO A 100 1.03 10.43 -17.36
C PRO A 100 -0.18 10.67 -16.46
N MET A 101 -0.63 9.63 -15.75
CA MET A 101 -1.73 9.76 -14.79
C MET A 101 -1.57 8.75 -13.64
N SER A 102 -2.12 9.09 -12.48
CA SER A 102 -2.25 8.17 -11.36
C SER A 102 -3.62 7.50 -11.40
N LEU A 103 -3.66 6.17 -11.27
CA LEU A 103 -4.89 5.40 -11.12
C LEU A 103 -5.02 5.00 -9.65
N GLY A 104 -5.90 5.68 -8.92
CA GLY A 104 -6.17 5.41 -7.51
C GLY A 104 -6.84 4.05 -7.28
N GLU A 105 -6.69 3.50 -6.08
CA GLU A 105 -7.42 2.30 -5.68
C GLU A 105 -8.93 2.59 -5.65
N PRO A 106 -9.79 1.62 -6.03
CA PRO A 106 -11.23 1.79 -5.99
C PRO A 106 -11.71 1.97 -4.54
N HIS A 107 -12.66 2.90 -4.33
CA HIS A 107 -13.29 3.12 -3.04
C HIS A 107 -14.82 3.29 -3.21
N ALA A 108 -15.58 2.86 -2.20
CA ALA A 108 -17.03 2.89 -2.22
C ALA A 108 -17.56 4.17 -1.57
N GLU A 109 -18.46 4.87 -2.27
CA GLU A 109 -19.09 6.11 -1.83
C GLU A 109 -20.63 6.03 -2.00
N LEU A 110 -21.36 6.86 -1.25
CA LEU A 110 -22.81 7.03 -1.46
C LEU A 110 -23.08 7.96 -2.64
N ASP A 111 -24.07 7.63 -3.48
CA ASP A 111 -24.58 8.55 -4.51
C ASP A 111 -25.23 9.75 -3.80
N ALA A 112 -24.97 10.96 -4.31
CA ALA A 112 -25.52 12.21 -3.79
C ALA A 112 -26.88 12.56 -4.41
#